data_AF-A0A0R3LRQ1-F1
#
_entry.id   AF-A0A0R3LRQ1-F1
#
_cell.length_a   1.000
_cell.length_b   1.000
_cell.length_c   1.000
_cell.angle_alpha   90.00
_cell.angle_beta   90.00
_cell.angle_gamma   90.00
#
_symmetry.space_group_name_H-M   'P 1'
#
loop_
_entity.id
_entity.type
_entity.pdbx_description
1 polymer ?
#
loop_
_entity_poly.entity_id
_entity_poly.type
_entity_poly.pdbx_seq_one_letter_code
_entity_poly.pdbx_strand_id
1 'polypeptide(L)' 'MKRQLSALEKQAADALRRARRLPVGAARNDLRQLAMGLLWLHRNGMDALMKQRPTSQLPSDGEGVGQ' A
#
# COMPACT_ATOMS: atom_id res chain seq x y z
N MET A 1 17.51 22.63 -6.97
CA MET A 1 17.84 21.33 -6.34
C MET A 1 16.89 20.26 -6.87
N LYS A 2 17.39 19.22 -7.55
CA LYS A 2 16.53 18.11 -8.03
C LYS A 2 16.16 17.26 -6.81
N ARG A 3 14.93 17.39 -6.32
CA ARG A 3 14.44 16.53 -5.23
C ARG A 3 14.44 15.10 -5.74
N GLN A 4 15.36 14.28 -5.22
CA GLN A 4 15.43 12.86 -5.54
C GLN A 4 14.15 12.21 -5.02
N LEU A 5 13.28 11.79 -5.93
CA LEU A 5 12.07 11.05 -5.58
C LEU A 5 12.48 9.69 -5.00
N SER A 6 11.94 9.37 -3.84
CA SER A 6 12.05 8.03 -3.24
C SER A 6 11.43 6.97 -4.14
N ALA A 7 11.77 5.70 -3.92
CA ALA A 7 11.20 4.59 -4.69
C ALA A 7 9.66 4.57 -4.62
N LEU A 8 9.08 4.87 -3.45
CA LEU A 8 7.63 4.96 -3.26
C LEU A 8 7.02 6.11 -4.06
N GLU A 9 7.66 7.29 -4.07
CA GLU A 9 7.17 8.42 -4.86
C GLU A 9 7.20 8.13 -6.37
N LYS A 10 8.22 7.39 -6.85
CA LYS A 10 8.28 6.93 -8.25
C LYS A 10 7.12 5.97 -8.57
N GLN A 11 6.87 4.99 -7.70
CA GLN A 11 5.76 4.04 -7.87
C GLN A 11 4.39 4.74 -7.84
N ALA A 12 4.19 5.70 -6.93
CA ALA A 12 2.97 6.49 -6.87
C ALA A 12 2.76 7.32 -8.14
N ALA A 13 3.83 7.95 -8.64
CA ALA A 13 3.79 8.72 -9.88
C ALA A 13 3.44 7.84 -11.09
N ASP A 14 3.98 6.61 -11.16
CA ASP A 14 3.63 5.66 -12.22
C ASP A 14 2.20 5.15 -12.12
N ALA A 15 1.69 4.90 -10.91
CA ALA A 15 0.28 4.55 -10.70
C ALA A 15 -0.65 5.67 -11.18
N LEU A 16 -0.36 6.94 -10.85
CA LEU A 16 -1.12 8.10 -11.36
C LEU A 16 -1.01 8.26 -12.87
N ARG A 17 0.17 7.99 -13.44
CA ARG A 17 0.37 8.02 -14.90
C ARG A 17 -0.48 6.97 -15.59
N ARG A 18 -0.57 5.75 -15.03
CA ARG A 18 -1.46 4.69 -15.53
C ARG A 18 -2.94 5.05 -15.35
N ALA A 19 -3.32 5.59 -14.20
CA ALA A 19 -4.70 6.01 -13.92
C ALA A 19 -5.20 7.08 -14.92
N ARG A 20 -4.32 7.98 -15.38
CA ARG A 20 -4.65 8.99 -16.39
C ARG A 20 -4.90 8.42 -17.78
N ARG A 21 -4.36 7.24 -18.08
CA ARG A 21 -4.57 6.57 -19.37
C ARG A 21 -5.84 5.73 -19.41
N LEU A 22 -6.49 5.51 -18.26
CA LEU A 22 -7.71 4.73 -18.16
C LEU A 22 -8.96 5.63 -18.28
N PRO A 23 -10.06 5.12 -18.86
CA PRO A 23 -11.35 5.78 -18.79
C PRO A 23 -11.83 5.89 -17.33
N VAL A 24 -12.81 6.76 -17.09
CA VAL A 24 -13.46 6.86 -15.78
C VAL A 24 -14.09 5.51 -15.42
N GLY A 25 -13.66 4.92 -14.31
CA GLY A 25 -14.12 3.60 -13.87
C GLY A 25 -13.34 3.09 -12.66
N ALA A 26 -13.71 1.89 -12.18
CA ALA A 26 -13.14 1.28 -10.97
C ALA A 26 -11.60 1.20 -11.02
N ALA A 27 -11.04 0.67 -12.11
CA ALA A 27 -9.59 0.52 -12.27
C ALA A 27 -8.82 1.86 -12.19
N ARG A 28 -9.42 2.97 -12.67
CA ARG A 28 -8.83 4.31 -12.49
C ARG A 28 -8.85 4.73 -11.03
N ASN A 29 -9.94 4.46 -10.32
CA ASN A 29 -10.07 4.78 -8.91
C ASN A 29 -9.08 3.97 -8.06
N ASP A 30 -8.95 2.68 -8.33
CA ASP A 30 -8.01 1.80 -7.62
C ASP A 30 -6.56 2.29 -7.75
N LEU A 31 -6.14 2.68 -8.96
CA LEU A 31 -4.81 3.24 -9.17
C LEU A 31 -4.59 4.59 -8.46
N ARG A 32 -5.65 5.41 -8.33
CA ARG A 32 -5.57 6.68 -7.57
C ARG A 32 -5.46 6.40 -6.08
N GLN A 33 -6.25 5.48 -5.54
CA GLN A 33 -6.20 5.05 -4.15
C GLN A 33 -4.84 4.44 -3.82
N LEU A 34 -4.30 3.59 -4.70
CA LEU A 34 -2.97 3.02 -4.56
C LEU A 34 -1.89 4.10 -4.52
N ALA A 35 -1.94 5.08 -5.43
CA ALA A 35 -0.99 6.19 -5.42
C ALA A 35 -1.10 7.05 -4.14
N MET A 36 -2.32 7.31 -3.66
CA MET A 36 -2.56 8.02 -2.39
C MET A 36 -1.95 7.25 -1.21
N GLY A 37 -2.16 5.93 -1.15
CA GLY A 37 -1.59 5.06 -0.11
C GLY A 37 -0.07 5.06 -0.11
N LEU A 38 0.55 4.99 -1.29
CA LEU A 38 2.02 5.06 -1.43
C LEU A 38 2.59 6.41 -0.98
N LEU A 39 1.91 7.53 -1.31
CA LEU A 39 2.31 8.86 -0.87
C LEU A 39 2.14 9.04 0.64
N TRP A 40 1.05 8.53 1.20
CA TRP A 40 0.80 8.54 2.63
C TRP A 40 1.87 7.73 3.37
N LEU A 41 2.22 6.55 2.86
CA LEU A 41 3.25 5.68 3.42
C LEU A 41 4.64 6.34 3.39
N HIS A 42 4.99 7.02 2.30
CA HIS A 42 6.24 7.78 2.22
C HIS A 42 6.31 8.90 3.26
N ARG A 43 5.19 9.59 3.53
CA ARG A 43 5.12 10.73 4.46
C ARG A 43 5.07 10.33 5.93
N ASN A 44 4.37 9.24 6.25
CA ASN A 44 4.13 8.81 7.62
C ASN A 44 5.06 7.67 8.07
N GLY A 45 5.81 7.07 7.14
CA GLY A 45 6.66 5.91 7.40
C GLY A 45 5.87 4.59 7.55
N MET A 46 6.58 3.46 7.48
CA MET A 46 6.02 2.12 7.65
C MET A 46 5.41 1.87 9.04
N ASP A 47 5.80 2.66 10.04
CA ASP A 47 5.32 2.60 11.43
C ASP A 47 3.79 2.80 11.53
N ALA A 48 3.24 3.71 10.72
CA ALA A 48 1.81 4.00 10.74
C ALA A 48 0.97 2.86 10.13
N LEU A 49 1.54 2.07 9.21
CA LEU A 49 0.90 0.87 8.66
C LEU A 49 0.97 -0.31 9.64
N MET A 50 2.07 -0.45 10.39
CA MET A 50 2.18 -1.49 11.42
C MET A 50 1.22 -1.27 12.59
N LYS A 51 0.94 -0.02 12.98
CA LYS A 51 -0.08 0.29 14.00
C LYS A 51 -1.52 -0.01 13.57
N GLN A 52 -1.78 -0.10 12.26
CA GLN A 52 -3.12 -0.36 11.71
C GLN A 52 -3.35 -1.81 11.29
N ARG A 53 -2.35 -2.71 11.38
CA ARG A 53 -2.68 -4.13 11.41
C ARG A 53 -3.33 -4.40 12.77
N PRO A 54 -4.65 -4.66 12.86
CA PRO A 54 -5.05 -5.62 13.86
C PRO A 54 -4.21 -6.86 13.53
N THR A 55 -3.37 -7.26 14.46
CA THR A 55 -2.96 -8.64 14.60
C THR A 55 -4.25 -9.45 14.72
N SER A 56 -4.94 -9.69 13.60
CA SER A 56 -5.85 -10.81 13.47
C SER A 56 -4.94 -11.99 13.72
N GLN A 57 -5.04 -12.48 14.96
CA GLN A 57 -4.39 -13.65 15.49
C GLN A 57 -4.35 -14.68 14.38
N LEU A 58 -3.15 -14.99 13.90
CA LEU A 58 -2.91 -16.28 13.30
C LEU A 58 -3.30 -17.27 14.39
N PRO A 59 -4.35 -18.11 14.23
CA PRO A 59 -4.47 -19.26 15.11
C PRO A 59 -3.17 -20.03 14.90
N SER A 60 -2.31 -20.05 15.92
CA SER A 60 -1.27 -21.07 15.98
C SER A 60 -2.02 -22.38 15.84
N ASP A 61 -1.81 -23.04 14.70
CA ASP A 61 -2.11 -24.45 14.52
C ASP A 61 -1.40 -25.21 15.64
N GLY A 62 -2.10 -25.36 16.77
CA GLY A 62 -1.75 -26.27 17.84
C GLY A 62 -2.10 -27.65 17.33
N GLU A 63 -1.16 -28.24 16.62
CA GLU A 63 -1.17 -29.61 16.15
C GLU A 63 -1.70 -30.55 17.24
N GLY A 64 -2.67 -31.37 16.85
CA GLY A 64 -3.28 -32.36 17.72
C GLY A 64 -2.40 -33.58 17.99
N VAL A 65 -2.99 -34.42 18.83
CA VAL A 65 -2.68 -35.83 19.10
C VAL A 65 -1.73 -36.07 20.27
N GLY A 66 -2.36 -36.17 21.45
CA GLY A 66 -1.83 -36.85 22.61
C GLY A 66 -2.90 -37.74 23.25
N GLN A 67 -2.62 -39.04 23.21
CA GLN A 67 -3.16 -40.17 24.00
C GLN A 67 -4.45 -40.85 23.53
#